data_AF-F1DB56-F1
#
_entry.id   AF-F1DB56-F1
#
_cell.length_a   1.000
_cell.length_b   1.000
_cell.length_c   1.000
_cell.angle_alpha   90.00
_cell.angle_beta   90.00
_cell.angle_gamma   90.00
#
_symmetry.space_group_name_H-M   'P 1'
#
loop_
_entity.id
_entity.type
_entity.pdbx_description
1 polymer ?
#
loop_
_entity_poly.entity_id
_entity_poly.type
_entity_poly.pdbx_seq_one_letter_code
_entity_poly.pdbx_strand_id
1 'polypeptide(L)' 'PLIIDARGHLLGRLASIVAKTILNGQRVVILRCEGINISGSFYRNKLKYLAFLRKTYEPPNPQPKGPYH' A
#
# COMPACT_ATOMS: atom_id res chain seq x y z
N PRO A 1 5.01 -16.13 -14.56
CA PRO A 1 4.74 -15.11 -13.51
C PRO A 1 5.39 -13.80 -13.96
N LEU A 2 4.65 -12.70 -13.95
CA LEU A 2 5.17 -11.38 -14.30
C LEU A 2 5.97 -10.82 -13.12
N ILE A 3 7.26 -10.54 -13.31
CA ILE A 3 8.13 -10.00 -12.26
C ILE A 3 8.36 -8.53 -12.53
N ILE A 4 8.04 -7.67 -11.55
CA ILE A 4 8.16 -6.23 -11.67
C ILE A 4 9.11 -5.71 -10.60
N ASP A 5 10.10 -4.93 -11.03
CA ASP A 5 10.96 -4.16 -10.15
C ASP A 5 10.29 -2.82 -9.80
N ALA A 6 10.03 -2.57 -8.51
CA ALA A 6 9.23 -1.44 -8.08
C ALA A 6 10.01 -0.12 -7.92
N ARG A 7 11.34 -0.12 -8.11
CA ARG A 7 12.17 1.08 -7.92
C ARG A 7 11.81 2.17 -8.93
N GLY A 8 11.58 3.38 -8.43
CA GLY A 8 11.26 4.54 -9.28
C GLY A 8 9.82 4.58 -9.75
N HIS A 9 9.02 3.54 -9.51
CA HIS A 9 7.60 3.52 -9.82
C HIS A 9 6.80 4.34 -8.80
N LEU A 10 5.70 4.95 -9.26
CA LEU A 10 4.75 5.62 -8.37
C LEU A 10 3.75 4.61 -7.81
N LEU A 11 3.64 4.53 -6.47
CA LEU A 11 2.84 3.54 -5.73
C LEU A 11 1.43 3.33 -6.32
N GLY A 12 0.65 4.41 -6.44
CA GLY A 12 -0.74 4.30 -6.91
C GLY A 12 -0.87 3.90 -8.38
N ARG A 13 0.07 4.33 -9.24
CA ARG A 13 0.05 4.00 -10.67
C ARG A 13 0.40 2.52 -10.88
N LEU A 14 1.44 2.05 -10.18
CA LEU A 14 1.83 0.65 -10.21
C LEU A 14 0.70 -0.25 -9.70
N ALA A 15 0.09 0.11 -8.56
CA ALA A 15 -0.99 -0.66 -7.95
C ALA A 15 -2.20 -0.84 -8.88
N SER A 16 -2.60 0.20 -9.63
CA SER A 16 -3.74 0.12 -10.55
C SER A 16 -3.49 -0.85 -11.71
N ILE A 17 -2.30 -0.78 -12.32
CA ILE A 17 -1.91 -1.68 -13.42
C ILE A 17 -1.83 -3.11 -12.90
N VAL A 18 -1.16 -3.32 -11.76
CA VAL A 18 -1.02 -4.65 -11.15
C VAL A 18 -2.39 -5.24 -10.81
N ALA A 19 -3.30 -4.46 -10.21
CA ALA A 19 -4.65 -4.91 -9.91
C ALA A 19 -5.38 -5.41 -11.17
N LYS A 20 -5.28 -4.67 -12.29
CA LYS A 20 -5.89 -5.09 -13.56
C LYS A 20 -5.24 -6.37 -14.12
N THR A 21 -3.92 -6.50 -14.05
CA THR A 21 -3.23 -7.71 -14.52
C THR A 21 -3.61 -8.95 -13.71
N ILE A 22 -3.78 -8.80 -12.40
CA ILE A 22 -4.24 -9.89 -11.52
C ILE A 22 -5.68 -10.30 -11.85
N LEU A 23 -6.58 -9.33 -12.06
CA LEU A 23 -7.97 -9.60 -12.45
C LEU A 23 -8.08 -10.27 -13.82
N ASN A 24 -7.13 -10.01 -14.73
CA ASN A 24 -7.04 -10.70 -16.02
C ASN A 24 -6.43 -12.12 -15.91
N GLY A 25 -6.15 -12.61 -14.69
CA GLY A 25 -5.67 -13.97 -14.43
C GLY A 25 -4.14 -14.13 -14.47
N GLN A 26 -3.38 -13.04 -14.58
CA GLN A 26 -1.91 -13.11 -14.54
C GLN A 26 -1.39 -13.14 -13.10
N ARG A 27 -0.45 -14.05 -12.83
CA ARG A 27 0.30 -14.06 -11.56
C ARG A 27 1.43 -13.05 -11.61
N VAL A 28 1.47 -12.12 -10.66
CA VAL A 28 2.45 -11.01 -10.59
C VAL A 28 3.27 -11.10 -9.30
N VAL A 29 4.56 -10.83 -9.39
CA VAL A 29 5.49 -10.72 -8.27
C VAL A 29 6.15 -9.34 -8.34
N ILE A 30 6.08 -8.58 -7.25
CA ILE A 30 6.71 -7.26 -7.13
C ILE A 30 7.94 -7.40 -6.24
N LEU A 31 9.08 -6.88 -6.69
CA LEU A 31 10.35 -6.88 -5.96
C LEU A 31 10.78 -5.44 -5.63
N ARG A 32 11.61 -5.29 -4.60
CA ARG A 32 12.16 -4.00 -4.12
C ARG A 32 11.10 -2.95 -3.80
N CYS A 33 10.09 -3.33 -3.02
CA CYS A 33 8.99 -2.44 -2.64
C CYS A 33 9.46 -1.20 -1.85
N GLU A 34 10.64 -1.25 -1.22
CA GLU A 34 11.29 -0.12 -0.55
C GLU A 34 11.70 1.01 -1.51
N GLY A 35 11.86 0.70 -2.81
CA GLY A 35 12.22 1.68 -3.85
C GLY A 35 11.03 2.40 -4.49
N ILE A 36 9.81 2.17 -4.00
CA ILE A 36 8.60 2.78 -4.54
C ILE A 36 8.51 4.25 -4.13
N ASN A 37 8.20 5.09 -5.10
CA ASN A 37 8.03 6.52 -4.90
C ASN A 37 6.56 6.87 -4.62
N ILE A 38 6.36 7.82 -3.71
CA ILE A 38 5.04 8.42 -3.44
C ILE A 38 5.14 9.92 -3.74
N SER A 39 4.30 10.41 -4.64
CA SER A 39 4.31 11.83 -5.03
C SER A 39 4.01 12.76 -3.86
N GLY A 40 4.74 13.87 -3.79
CA GLY A 40 4.62 14.89 -2.76
C GLY A 40 5.75 14.84 -1.74
N SER A 41 5.79 15.83 -0.84
CA SER A 41 6.86 15.93 0.16
C SER A 41 6.81 14.76 1.16
N PHE A 42 8.00 14.35 1.61
CA PHE A 42 8.15 13.31 2.62
C PHE A 42 7.33 13.60 3.88
N TYR A 43 7.37 14.85 4.36
CA TYR A 43 6.62 15.29 5.53
C TYR A 43 5.11 15.07 5.39
N ARG A 44 4.53 15.42 4.24
CA ARG A 44 3.09 15.23 3.99
C ARG A 44 2.72 13.75 3.94
N ASN A 45 3.56 12.92 3.31
CA ASN A 45 3.32 11.48 3.24
C ASN A 45 3.43 10.83 4.63
N LYS A 46 4.38 11.28 5.47
CA LYS A 46 4.47 10.88 6.88
C LYS A 46 3.20 11.22 7.65
N LEU A 47 2.69 12.46 7.53
CA LEU A 47 1.45 12.87 8.20
C LEU A 47 0.23 12.04 7.75
N LYS A 48 0.13 11.72 6.47
CA LYS A 48 -0.92 10.84 5.94
C LYS A 48 -0.87 9.44 6.58
N TYR A 49 0.33 8.87 6.70
CA TYR A 49 0.50 7.56 7.33
C TYR A 49 0.22 7.60 8.84
N LEU A 50 0.62 8.66 9.53
CA LEU A 50 0.28 8.86 10.94
C LEU A 50 -1.24 9.03 11.15
N ALA A 51 -1.94 9.70 10.23
CA ALA A 51 -3.39 9.80 10.26
C ALA A 51 -4.08 8.45 10.02
N PHE A 52 -3.45 7.56 9.24
CA PHE A 52 -3.91 6.18 9.08
C PHE A 52 -3.71 5.36 10.37
N LEU A 53 -2.54 5.45 11.03
CA LEU A 53 -2.24 4.77 12.30
C LEU A 53 -3.13 5.22 13.48
N ARG A 54 -3.71 6.41 13.40
CA ARG A 54 -4.66 6.91 14.40
C ARG A 54 -6.05 6.29 14.29
N LYS A 55 -6.37 5.62 13.17
CA LYS A 55 -7.70 5.03 12.98
C LYS A 55 -7.77 3.76 13.82
N THR A 56 -8.31 3.86 15.03
CA THR A 56 -8.56 2.71 15.90
C THR A 56 -10.05 2.36 15.89
N TYR A 57 -10.37 1.15 16.34
CA TYR A 57 -11.75 0.77 16.68
C TYR A 57 -11.88 0.80 18.19
N GLU A 58 -12.88 1.49 18.72
CA GLU A 58 -13.26 1.46 20.13
C GLU A 58 -14.41 0.46 20.32
N PRO A 59 -14.15 -0.74 20.86
CA PRO A 59 -15.22 -1.69 21.19
C PRO A 59 -15.74 -1.52 22.64
N PRO A 60 -16.99 -1.93 22.92
CA PRO A 60 -17.42 -2.34 24.28
C PRO A 60 -16.95 -3.76 24.68
N ASN A 61 -16.14 -4.43 23.85
CA ASN A 61 -15.77 -5.85 23.96
C ASN A 61 -14.24 -6.03 23.90
N PRO A 62 -13.59 -6.94 24.65
CA PRO A 62 -12.13 -6.96 24.85
C PRO A 62 -11.30 -7.54 23.68
N GLN A 63 -11.92 -7.83 22.52
CA GLN A 63 -11.20 -8.34 21.35
C GLN A 63 -10.83 -7.19 20.40
N PRO A 64 -9.55 -7.05 19.99
CA PRO A 64 -9.12 -6.03 19.04
C PRO A 64 -9.65 -6.37 17.64
N LYS A 65 -10.85 -5.90 17.32
CA LYS A 65 -11.47 -6.01 15.98
C LYS A 65 -11.18 -4.79 15.10
N GLY A 66 -10.17 -3.99 15.45
CA GLY A 66 -9.82 -2.77 14.74
C GLY A 66 -9.05 -3.01 13.43
N PRO A 67 -8.81 -1.94 12.67
CA PRO A 67 -8.03 -2.03 11.45
C PRO A 67 -6.58 -2.42 11.75
N TYR A 68 -6.04 -3.33 10.94
CA TYR A 68 -4.60 -3.60 10.92
C TYR A 68 -3.91 -2.54 10.07
N HIS A 69 -2.81 -1.99 10.59
CA HIS A 69 -2.03 -0.96 9.94
C HIS A 69 -0.74 -1.49 9.32
#